data_AF-A0A146LL30-F1
#
_entry.id   AF-A0A146LL30-F1
#
_cell.length_a   1.000
_cell.length_b   1.000
_cell.length_c   1.000
_cell.angle_alpha   90.00
_cell.angle_beta   90.00
_cell.angle_gamma   90.00
#
_symmetry.space_group_name_H-M   'P 1'
#
loop_
_entity.id
_entity.type
_entity.pdbx_description
1 polymer ?
#
loop_
_entity_poly.entity_id
_entity_poly.type
_entity_poly.pdbx_seq_one_letter_code
_entity_poly.pdbx_strand_id
1 'polypeptide(L)'
;HQFSDPNVIPDNILECYRAPVQLLPMTMRTLIDLVRKIESNPYLSLDLRMQTNAILNRFWRDGIQHDPNVAMAPNVIPYSGAGMQVFKYGLLRNIIPLSGGPLFPDDVLTINERCTLHHMLSSSIEKWERGDEYLVCPLADPQRQVNSDQFTGSIKSSCPIEKGVVLTDYGTVSPNHVLQAIASWLQPEEVYQMKLLDGYPRKRSPPLYFPYNKTVNNFWAATIAGDMAELMVFQLPLSTTPKFGPGGWWNDHILPTHFYQKIDYQGVLHDFWQDTDAELLGGIDGSMIGHQVSNWNLFSGSLRLSQVLEMFYSTRGGQFPNQRRACNRRDFYVGTLAKSRGMIEQQVTNFAELLTMNSISFLMDETFISKNRANTFNTYKDYVNNLVAKFPPCLNNAEYLEAKVRLNVIFDATWDSHTTIQILTKLSVLLDISKYGSTISVINGVSGVVIVNEAAAVGDLYLNWMLANDSIKGEPRICILIGMHVKVNPYIIGKLKKI
;
A
#
# COMPACT_ATOMS: atom_id res chain seq x y z
N HIS A 1 10.13 23.02 -13.18
CA HIS A 1 9.07 22.35 -12.40
C HIS A 1 8.69 23.26 -11.25
N GLN A 2 7.47 23.80 -11.21
CA GLN A 2 6.96 24.49 -10.03
C GLN A 2 6.73 23.43 -8.93
N PHE A 3 7.34 23.63 -7.77
CA PHE A 3 7.15 22.80 -6.60
C PHE A 3 5.74 23.03 -6.08
N SER A 4 4.84 22.07 -6.27
CA SER A 4 3.54 22.08 -5.60
C SER A 4 3.79 21.93 -4.10
N ASP A 5 3.24 22.85 -3.29
CA ASP A 5 3.31 22.77 -1.84
C ASP A 5 2.82 21.39 -1.38
N PRO A 6 3.67 20.59 -0.71
CA PRO A 6 3.31 19.23 -0.32
C PRO A 6 2.19 19.19 0.74
N ASN A 7 1.86 20.33 1.36
CA ASN A 7 0.75 20.44 2.31
C ASN A 7 -0.62 20.61 1.61
N VAL A 8 -0.64 20.89 0.30
CA VAL A 8 -1.86 21.10 -0.48
C VAL A 8 -2.23 19.84 -1.26
N ILE A 9 -3.48 19.41 -1.16
CA ILE A 9 -4.01 18.30 -1.95
C ILE A 9 -4.11 18.75 -3.41
N PRO A 10 -3.39 18.11 -4.35
CA PRO A 10 -3.42 18.53 -5.73
C PRO A 10 -4.71 18.08 -6.45
N ASP A 11 -5.10 18.84 -7.48
CA ASP A 11 -6.38 18.69 -8.19
C ASP A 11 -6.64 17.28 -8.73
N ASN A 12 -5.58 16.55 -9.08
CA ASN A 12 -5.62 15.20 -9.63
C ASN A 12 -6.19 14.13 -8.69
N ILE A 13 -6.20 14.38 -7.38
CA ILE A 13 -6.75 13.46 -6.37
C ILE A 13 -7.83 14.10 -5.50
N LEU A 14 -8.12 15.38 -5.73
CA LEU A 14 -9.07 16.16 -4.93
C LEU A 14 -10.48 15.55 -4.96
N GLU A 15 -10.85 14.93 -6.07
CA GLU A 15 -12.10 14.19 -6.24
C GLU A 15 -12.32 13.07 -5.21
N CYS A 16 -11.24 12.47 -4.69
CA CYS A 16 -11.31 11.39 -3.69
C CYS A 16 -11.67 11.87 -2.28
N TYR A 17 -11.65 13.18 -2.05
CA TYR A 17 -11.91 13.81 -0.76
C TYR A 17 -13.16 14.69 -0.77
N ARG A 18 -13.78 14.89 -1.93
CA ARG A 18 -15.00 15.70 -2.08
C ARG A 18 -16.27 14.95 -1.71
N ALA A 19 -16.30 13.64 -1.95
CA ALA A 19 -17.46 12.80 -1.73
C ALA A 19 -17.01 11.40 -1.26
N PRO A 20 -17.85 10.70 -0.49
CA PRO A 20 -17.55 9.31 -0.13
C PRO A 20 -17.50 8.45 -1.39
N VAL A 21 -16.43 7.67 -1.52
CA VAL A 21 -16.20 6.73 -2.62
C VAL A 21 -16.29 5.30 -2.13
N GLN A 22 -16.78 4.40 -2.99
CA GLN A 22 -16.80 2.97 -2.67
C GLN A 22 -15.42 2.39 -2.97
N LEU A 23 -14.62 2.16 -1.92
CA LEU A 23 -13.31 1.56 -2.06
C LEU A 23 -13.41 0.08 -2.44
N LEU A 24 -12.55 -0.36 -3.35
CA LEU A 24 -12.40 -1.78 -3.68
C LEU A 24 -11.58 -2.49 -2.58
N PRO A 25 -11.65 -3.84 -2.49
CA PRO A 25 -10.85 -4.57 -1.52
C PRO A 25 -9.34 -4.30 -1.68
N MET A 26 -8.68 -3.91 -0.59
CA MET A 26 -7.27 -3.55 -0.47
C MET A 26 -6.37 -4.79 -0.51
N THR A 27 -6.42 -5.54 -1.61
CA THR A 27 -5.60 -6.74 -1.83
C THR A 27 -4.59 -6.52 -2.95
N MET A 28 -3.47 -7.24 -2.91
CA MET A 28 -2.49 -7.21 -4.00
C MET A 28 -3.10 -7.62 -5.35
N ARG A 29 -4.11 -8.50 -5.34
CA ARG A 29 -4.81 -8.90 -6.56
C ARG A 29 -5.61 -7.75 -7.15
N THR A 30 -6.34 -7.00 -6.34
CA THR A 30 -7.04 -5.80 -6.79
C THR A 30 -6.05 -4.78 -7.37
N LEU A 31 -4.91 -4.57 -6.71
CA LEU A 31 -3.85 -3.69 -7.23
C LEU A 31 -3.35 -4.16 -8.60
N ILE A 32 -3.05 -5.45 -8.76
CA ILE A 32 -2.62 -6.04 -10.04
C ILE A 32 -3.71 -5.86 -11.12
N ASP A 33 -4.98 -6.06 -10.80
CA ASP A 33 -6.08 -5.90 -11.75
C ASP A 33 -6.24 -4.44 -12.19
N LEU A 34 -6.11 -3.47 -11.27
CA LEU A 34 -6.09 -2.03 -11.60
C LEU A 34 -4.91 -1.69 -12.52
N VAL A 35 -3.71 -2.21 -12.21
CA VAL A 35 -2.52 -2.02 -13.06
C VAL A 35 -2.74 -2.63 -14.45
N ARG A 36 -3.31 -3.83 -14.57
CA ARG A 36 -3.62 -4.47 -15.86
C ARG A 36 -4.62 -3.66 -16.68
N LYS A 37 -5.61 -3.04 -16.03
CA LYS A 37 -6.57 -2.16 -16.69
C LYS A 37 -5.84 -0.97 -17.34
N ILE A 38 -4.89 -0.36 -16.62
CA ILE A 38 -4.00 0.69 -17.14
C ILE A 38 -3.16 0.18 -18.32
N GLU A 39 -2.49 -0.97 -18.18
CA GLU A 39 -1.61 -1.55 -19.22
C GLU A 39 -2.34 -1.88 -20.52
N SER A 40 -3.63 -2.19 -20.40
CA SER A 40 -4.43 -2.63 -21.53
C SER A 40 -5.04 -1.49 -22.34
N ASN A 41 -4.86 -0.25 -21.92
CA ASN A 41 -5.35 0.88 -22.68
C ASN A 41 -4.52 1.02 -23.98
N PRO A 42 -5.15 0.93 -25.17
CA PRO A 42 -4.44 0.98 -26.44
C PRO A 42 -3.73 2.33 -26.69
N TYR A 43 -4.15 3.40 -26.01
CA TYR A 43 -3.55 4.72 -26.11
C TYR A 43 -2.33 4.91 -25.20
N LEU A 44 -2.03 3.94 -24.32
CA LEU A 44 -0.90 3.99 -23.38
C LEU A 44 0.09 2.86 -23.65
N SER A 45 1.03 3.09 -24.58
CA SER A 45 2.18 2.19 -24.74
C SER A 45 3.32 2.62 -23.80
N LEU A 46 3.27 2.13 -22.56
CA LEU A 46 4.28 2.44 -21.53
C LEU A 46 5.15 1.23 -21.23
N ASP A 47 6.48 1.42 -21.20
CA ASP A 47 7.40 0.44 -20.62
C ASP A 47 7.23 0.36 -19.09
N LEU A 48 7.81 -0.66 -18.45
CA LEU A 48 7.74 -0.87 -17.00
C LEU A 48 8.10 0.39 -16.19
N ARG A 49 9.15 1.10 -16.62
CA ARG A 49 9.69 2.28 -15.95
C ARG A 49 8.73 3.47 -16.08
N MET A 50 8.30 3.78 -17.31
CA MET A 50 7.36 4.85 -17.62
C MET A 50 6.03 4.63 -16.91
N GLN A 51 5.55 3.40 -16.87
CA GLN A 51 4.30 3.07 -16.20
C GLN A 51 4.41 3.23 -14.68
N THR A 52 5.47 2.69 -14.07
CA THR A 52 5.69 2.82 -12.62
C THR A 52 5.75 4.30 -12.22
N ASN A 53 6.49 5.11 -12.98
CA ASN A 53 6.60 6.55 -12.76
C ASN A 53 5.27 7.28 -12.97
N ALA A 54 4.49 6.93 -14.00
CA ALA A 54 3.19 7.54 -14.27
C ALA A 54 2.20 7.28 -13.14
N ILE A 55 2.16 6.05 -12.62
CA ILE A 55 1.31 5.66 -11.48
C ILE A 55 1.70 6.43 -10.23
N LEU A 56 2.99 6.44 -9.87
CA LEU A 56 3.49 7.18 -8.70
C LEU A 56 3.24 8.69 -8.84
N ASN A 57 3.54 9.28 -10.00
CA ASN A 57 3.31 10.70 -10.21
C ASN A 57 1.83 11.11 -10.07
N ARG A 58 0.91 10.25 -10.54
CA ARG A 58 -0.54 10.52 -10.52
C ARG A 58 -1.20 10.22 -9.18
N PHE A 59 -0.88 9.11 -8.51
CA PHE A 59 -1.69 8.59 -7.40
C PHE A 59 -0.99 8.64 -6.04
N TRP A 60 0.34 8.67 -5.97
CA TRP A 60 1.06 8.62 -4.69
C TRP A 60 1.16 10.00 -4.05
N ARG A 61 0.53 10.21 -2.89
CA ARG A 61 0.62 11.44 -2.07
C ARG A 61 0.52 11.09 -0.59
N ASP A 62 1.65 11.01 0.11
CA ASP A 62 1.63 10.62 1.52
C ASP A 62 1.23 11.76 2.47
N GLY A 63 0.78 11.39 3.67
CA GLY A 63 0.54 12.29 4.79
C GLY A 63 -0.73 13.15 4.68
N ILE A 64 -1.71 12.74 3.88
CA ILE A 64 -3.02 13.41 3.85
C ILE A 64 -3.82 12.99 5.10
N GLN A 65 -4.23 13.97 5.90
CA GLN A 65 -4.97 13.75 7.14
C GLN A 65 -6.27 14.55 7.15
N HIS A 66 -7.28 13.98 7.82
CA HIS A 66 -8.53 14.66 8.13
C HIS A 66 -8.33 15.65 9.27
N ASP A 67 -8.93 16.84 9.17
CA ASP A 67 -9.02 17.81 10.25
C ASP A 67 -10.40 17.73 10.91
N PRO A 68 -10.49 17.27 12.18
CA PRO A 68 -11.77 17.07 12.86
C PRO A 68 -12.48 18.40 13.19
N ASN A 69 -11.79 19.53 13.08
CA ASN A 69 -12.32 20.85 13.41
C ASN A 69 -13.03 21.51 12.24
N VAL A 70 -12.86 20.95 11.05
CA VAL A 70 -13.43 21.50 9.82
C VAL A 70 -14.61 20.62 9.43
N ALA A 71 -15.82 21.17 9.53
CA ALA A 71 -17.01 20.48 9.07
C ALA A 71 -17.02 20.39 7.53
N MET A 72 -17.47 19.25 7.01
CA MET A 72 -17.70 19.10 5.58
C MET A 72 -18.86 20.01 5.16
N ALA A 73 -18.59 20.93 4.24
CA ALA A 73 -19.57 21.88 3.69
C ALA A 73 -19.34 22.04 2.18
N PRO A 74 -20.31 22.57 1.41
CA PRO A 74 -20.11 22.83 -0.01
C PRO A 74 -18.85 23.68 -0.22
N ASN A 75 -17.92 23.17 -1.06
CA ASN A 75 -16.61 23.76 -1.34
C ASN A 75 -15.59 23.77 -0.19
N VAL A 76 -15.85 23.04 0.91
CA VAL A 76 -14.90 22.87 2.03
C VAL A 76 -14.50 21.40 2.12
N ILE A 77 -13.21 21.12 2.01
CA ILE A 77 -12.64 19.77 2.11
C ILE A 77 -11.83 19.70 3.41
N PRO A 78 -12.24 18.88 4.39
CA PRO A 78 -11.60 18.82 5.70
C PRO A 78 -10.35 17.92 5.69
N TYR A 79 -9.53 18.02 4.63
CA TYR A 79 -8.31 17.24 4.46
C TYR A 79 -7.16 18.13 4.02
N SER A 80 -5.97 17.86 4.54
CA SER A 80 -4.75 18.55 4.16
C SER A 80 -3.53 17.65 4.31
N GLY A 81 -2.40 18.03 3.70
CA GLY A 81 -1.10 17.38 3.91
C GLY A 81 -0.50 17.77 5.27
N ALA A 82 -1.21 17.49 6.36
CA ALA A 82 -0.76 17.79 7.73
C ALA A 82 -0.04 16.61 8.40
N GLY A 83 -0.08 15.43 7.78
CA GLY A 83 0.59 14.24 8.31
C GLY A 83 2.10 14.34 8.23
N MET A 84 2.78 13.66 9.15
CA MET A 84 4.24 13.69 9.18
C MET A 84 4.90 13.04 7.95
N GLN A 85 4.21 12.09 7.31
CA GLN A 85 4.71 11.39 6.12
C GLN A 85 4.97 12.36 4.95
N VAL A 86 4.35 13.56 4.97
CA VAL A 86 4.59 14.64 4.00
C VAL A 86 6.07 15.05 3.95
N PHE A 87 6.80 15.01 5.07
CA PHE A 87 8.21 15.43 5.11
C PHE A 87 9.11 14.52 4.29
N LYS A 88 8.95 13.20 4.45
CA LYS A 88 9.67 12.18 3.67
C LYS A 88 9.24 12.23 2.21
N TYR A 89 7.93 12.20 1.96
CA TYR A 89 7.35 12.28 0.60
C TYR A 89 7.88 13.48 -0.19
N GLY A 90 7.93 14.66 0.43
CA GLY A 90 8.40 15.88 -0.19
C GLY A 90 9.85 15.78 -0.68
N LEU A 91 10.73 15.14 0.08
CA LEU A 91 12.12 14.88 -0.33
C LEU A 91 12.19 13.82 -1.44
N LEU A 92 11.46 12.71 -1.29
CA LEU A 92 11.50 11.60 -2.24
C LEU A 92 10.99 11.99 -3.62
N ARG A 93 9.99 12.85 -3.71
CA ARG A 93 9.47 13.38 -4.99
C ARG A 93 10.55 14.10 -5.81
N ASN A 94 11.59 14.64 -5.16
CA ASN A 94 12.69 15.33 -5.83
C ASN A 94 13.85 14.38 -6.19
N ILE A 95 13.95 13.23 -5.53
CA ILE A 95 15.02 12.26 -5.72
C ILE A 95 14.62 11.18 -6.73
N ILE A 96 13.37 10.71 -6.69
CA ILE A 96 12.85 9.71 -7.61
C ILE A 96 12.50 10.43 -8.93
N PRO A 97 13.06 10.03 -10.08
CA PRO A 97 12.84 10.70 -11.35
C PRO A 97 11.45 10.35 -11.93
N LEU A 98 10.40 10.90 -11.32
CA LEU A 98 9.00 10.71 -11.73
C LEU A 98 8.64 11.45 -13.04
N SER A 99 9.58 12.20 -13.60
CA SER A 99 9.40 12.94 -14.85
C SER A 99 9.64 12.01 -16.05
N GLY A 100 8.63 11.83 -16.90
CA GLY A 100 8.77 11.06 -18.14
C GLY A 100 7.58 10.18 -18.55
N GLY A 101 6.47 10.18 -17.81
CA GLY A 101 5.22 9.54 -18.24
C GLY A 101 4.29 10.52 -18.97
N PRO A 102 3.49 10.07 -19.95
CA PRO A 102 2.40 10.89 -20.49
C PRO A 102 1.38 11.20 -19.40
N LEU A 103 0.61 12.28 -19.60
CA LEU A 103 -0.55 12.59 -18.75
C LEU A 103 -1.45 11.35 -18.67
N PHE A 104 -1.70 10.88 -17.45
CA PHE A 104 -2.58 9.75 -17.21
C PHE A 104 -4.02 10.14 -17.62
N PRO A 105 -4.64 9.48 -18.63
CA PRO A 105 -5.99 9.80 -19.05
C PRO A 105 -6.99 9.52 -17.92
N ASP A 106 -7.86 10.47 -17.61
CA ASP A 106 -8.83 10.33 -16.51
C ASP A 106 -9.91 9.26 -16.80
N ASP A 107 -10.07 8.83 -18.05
CA ASP A 107 -11.07 7.87 -18.52
C ASP A 107 -10.66 6.39 -18.39
N VAL A 108 -9.39 6.10 -18.09
CA VAL A 108 -8.89 4.71 -17.98
C VAL A 108 -9.50 3.96 -16.80
N LEU A 109 -9.65 4.66 -15.68
CA LEU A 109 -10.16 4.13 -14.41
C LEU A 109 -11.36 4.97 -13.97
N THR A 110 -12.36 4.32 -13.37
CA THR A 110 -13.48 5.01 -12.72
C THR A 110 -13.02 5.77 -11.47
N ILE A 111 -13.85 6.67 -10.95
CA ILE A 111 -13.55 7.43 -9.72
C ILE A 111 -13.21 6.50 -8.53
N ASN A 112 -13.99 5.43 -8.33
CA ASN A 112 -13.79 4.47 -7.25
C ASN A 112 -12.45 3.74 -7.39
N GLU A 113 -12.06 3.40 -8.62
CA GLU A 113 -10.78 2.76 -8.92
C GLU A 113 -9.60 3.71 -8.74
N ARG A 114 -9.71 4.97 -9.20
CA ARG A 114 -8.68 5.99 -9.01
C ARG A 114 -8.43 6.28 -7.53
N CYS A 115 -9.50 6.44 -6.76
CA CYS A 115 -9.39 6.71 -5.33
C CYS A 115 -8.92 5.48 -4.54
N THR A 116 -9.31 4.28 -4.94
CA THR A 116 -8.76 3.06 -4.33
C THR A 116 -7.27 2.93 -4.62
N LEU A 117 -6.83 3.16 -5.86
CA LEU A 117 -5.40 3.13 -6.20
C LEU A 117 -4.61 4.19 -5.42
N HIS A 118 -5.17 5.39 -5.27
CA HIS A 118 -4.59 6.44 -4.44
C HIS A 118 -4.45 5.99 -2.97
N HIS A 119 -5.48 5.41 -2.36
CA HIS A 119 -5.43 4.92 -0.97
C HIS A 119 -4.58 3.67 -0.77
N MET A 120 -4.38 2.84 -1.81
CA MET A 120 -3.40 1.75 -1.78
C MET A 120 -1.97 2.28 -1.79
N LEU A 121 -1.69 3.40 -2.48
CA LEU A 121 -0.34 3.92 -2.71
C LEU A 121 0.07 5.06 -1.77
N SER A 122 -0.84 5.62 -0.98
CA SER A 122 -0.55 6.81 -0.17
C SER A 122 -0.50 6.46 1.30
N SER A 123 0.71 6.49 1.89
CA SER A 123 0.93 6.26 3.32
C SER A 123 0.32 7.42 4.10
N SER A 124 -0.70 7.15 4.90
CA SER A 124 -1.39 8.16 5.71
C SER A 124 -2.07 7.49 6.89
N ILE A 125 -2.21 8.20 8.01
CA ILE A 125 -2.83 7.70 9.23
C ILE A 125 -4.11 8.49 9.53
N GLU A 126 -5.23 7.79 9.63
CA GLU A 126 -6.45 8.34 10.20
C GLU A 126 -6.45 8.12 11.71
N LYS A 127 -6.02 9.15 12.43
CA LYS A 127 -5.75 9.10 13.87
C LYS A 127 -6.96 9.40 14.75
N TRP A 128 -8.09 9.83 14.19
CA TRP A 128 -9.25 10.30 14.97
C TRP A 128 -10.27 9.19 15.21
N GLU A 129 -10.98 9.26 16.34
CA GLU A 129 -12.04 8.30 16.67
C GLU A 129 -13.20 8.35 15.67
N ARG A 130 -13.80 7.18 15.42
CA ARG A 130 -14.92 7.00 14.49
C ARG A 130 -16.27 6.80 15.19
N GLY A 131 -16.27 6.67 16.53
CA GLY A 131 -17.46 6.37 17.32
C GLY A 131 -17.78 4.87 17.46
N ASP A 132 -17.00 3.99 16.84
CA ASP A 132 -17.15 2.52 16.90
C ASP A 132 -16.00 1.81 17.63
N GLU A 133 -15.15 2.58 18.33
CA GLU A 133 -13.91 2.10 18.97
C GLU A 133 -14.14 0.92 19.92
N TYR A 134 -15.26 0.89 20.65
CA TYR A 134 -15.61 -0.20 21.57
C TYR A 134 -15.83 -1.54 20.87
N LEU A 135 -16.28 -1.52 19.61
CA LEU A 135 -16.55 -2.73 18.83
C LEU A 135 -15.31 -3.19 18.05
N VAL A 136 -14.51 -2.23 17.57
CA VAL A 136 -13.46 -2.49 16.58
C VAL A 136 -12.06 -2.57 17.20
N CYS A 137 -11.78 -1.82 18.28
CA CYS A 137 -10.45 -1.71 18.84
C CYS A 137 -10.27 -2.59 20.10
N PRO A 138 -9.44 -3.66 20.05
CA PRO A 138 -9.19 -4.55 21.19
C PRO A 138 -8.50 -3.89 22.37
N LEU A 139 -7.81 -2.77 22.14
CA LEU A 139 -7.04 -2.03 23.15
C LEU A 139 -7.73 -0.72 23.56
N ALA A 140 -9.04 -0.57 23.30
CA ALA A 140 -9.80 0.58 23.76
C ALA A 140 -9.67 0.71 25.28
N ASP A 141 -8.97 1.74 25.75
CA ASP A 141 -8.79 2.00 27.18
C ASP A 141 -9.86 3.03 27.61
N PRO A 142 -10.76 2.68 28.55
CA PRO A 142 -11.78 3.58 29.05
C PRO A 142 -11.23 4.88 29.67
N GLN A 143 -9.96 4.91 30.11
CA GLN A 143 -9.37 6.08 30.77
C GLN A 143 -8.82 7.15 29.80
N ARG A 144 -8.98 6.98 28.48
CA ARG A 144 -8.42 7.89 27.44
C ARG A 144 -9.10 9.27 27.33
N GLN A 145 -10.25 9.47 27.97
CA GLN A 145 -11.03 10.72 27.90
C GLN A 145 -10.29 11.98 28.41
N VAL A 146 -9.11 11.83 29.03
CA VAL A 146 -8.39 12.92 29.71
C VAL A 146 -7.53 13.76 28.75
N ASN A 147 -7.18 13.24 27.56
CA ASN A 147 -6.32 13.92 26.59
C ASN A 147 -7.02 14.11 25.23
N SER A 148 -8.21 14.71 25.24
CA SER A 148 -8.71 15.38 24.04
C SER A 148 -7.69 16.47 23.65
N ASP A 149 -7.54 16.76 22.36
CA ASP A 149 -6.89 18.01 21.98
C ASP A 149 -7.67 19.13 22.67
N GLN A 150 -7.06 19.74 23.69
CA GLN A 150 -7.74 20.53 24.74
C GLN A 150 -8.50 21.75 24.19
N PHE A 151 -8.27 22.09 22.92
CA PHE A 151 -8.93 23.19 22.21
C PHE A 151 -10.15 22.77 21.38
N THR A 152 -10.32 21.48 21.07
CA THR A 152 -11.26 21.03 20.04
C THR A 152 -12.22 19.92 20.49
N GLY A 153 -11.88 19.21 21.56
CA GLY A 153 -12.67 18.06 22.03
C GLY A 153 -12.51 16.81 21.15
N SER A 154 -11.62 16.83 20.15
CA SER A 154 -11.32 15.67 19.29
C SER A 154 -10.44 14.67 20.03
N ILE A 155 -10.76 13.37 19.90
CA ILE A 155 -10.05 12.28 20.58
C ILE A 155 -9.36 11.41 19.53
N LYS A 156 -8.13 10.97 19.84
CA LYS A 156 -7.38 10.04 18.99
C LYS A 156 -7.89 8.61 19.15
N SER A 157 -8.05 7.91 18.03
CA SER A 157 -8.45 6.51 17.93
C SER A 157 -7.49 5.60 18.71
N SER A 158 -8.06 4.58 19.36
CA SER A 158 -7.29 3.54 20.02
C SER A 158 -6.65 2.55 19.07
N CYS A 159 -7.20 2.46 17.85
CA CYS A 159 -6.62 1.73 16.75
C CYS A 159 -6.73 2.58 15.46
N PRO A 160 -5.79 3.54 15.26
CA PRO A 160 -5.74 4.36 14.07
C PRO A 160 -5.76 3.52 12.79
N ILE A 161 -6.33 4.06 11.71
CA ILE A 161 -6.35 3.37 10.43
C ILE A 161 -5.13 3.78 9.62
N GLU A 162 -4.39 2.78 9.14
CA GLU A 162 -3.25 2.96 8.24
C GLU A 162 -3.71 2.78 6.79
N LYS A 163 -3.42 3.79 5.97
CA LYS A 163 -3.58 3.77 4.51
C LYS A 163 -2.24 3.48 3.85
N GLY A 164 -2.25 3.20 2.55
CA GLY A 164 -1.02 2.88 1.83
C GLY A 164 -0.59 1.43 2.05
N VAL A 165 -1.54 0.54 2.34
CA VAL A 165 -1.29 -0.87 2.66
C VAL A 165 -2.24 -1.79 1.91
N VAL A 166 -1.76 -2.98 1.56
CA VAL A 166 -2.55 -4.02 0.89
C VAL A 166 -2.29 -5.39 1.50
N LEU A 167 -3.33 -6.22 1.52
CA LEU A 167 -3.27 -7.61 1.97
C LEU A 167 -2.66 -8.50 0.88
N THR A 168 -1.71 -9.34 1.29
CA THR A 168 -1.12 -10.41 0.47
C THR A 168 -1.21 -11.74 1.21
N ASP A 169 -0.99 -12.85 0.50
CA ASP A 169 -0.88 -14.19 1.11
C ASP A 169 0.32 -14.30 2.08
N TYR A 170 1.24 -13.34 2.02
CA TYR A 170 2.45 -13.26 2.83
C TYR A 170 2.40 -12.05 3.79
N GLY A 171 1.21 -11.61 4.20
CA GLY A 171 1.02 -10.49 5.13
C GLY A 171 0.71 -9.16 4.47
N THR A 172 0.50 -8.14 5.29
CA THR A 172 0.22 -6.77 4.83
C THR A 172 1.51 -6.09 4.36
N VAL A 173 1.49 -5.47 3.19
CA VAL A 173 2.64 -4.76 2.63
C VAL A 173 2.25 -3.38 2.17
N SER A 174 3.22 -2.47 2.17
CA SER A 174 3.07 -1.14 1.62
C SER A 174 3.49 -1.12 0.14
N PRO A 175 2.56 -1.05 -0.82
CA PRO A 175 2.89 -1.18 -2.23
C PRO A 175 3.60 0.04 -2.78
N ASN A 176 3.48 1.22 -2.16
CA ASN A 176 4.24 2.39 -2.60
C ASN A 176 5.75 2.19 -2.42
N HIS A 177 6.20 1.59 -1.32
CA HIS A 177 7.61 1.26 -1.09
C HIS A 177 8.11 0.28 -2.16
N VAL A 178 7.28 -0.68 -2.56
CA VAL A 178 7.57 -1.63 -3.65
C VAL A 178 7.72 -0.90 -4.99
N LEU A 179 6.75 -0.06 -5.35
CA LEU A 179 6.74 0.66 -6.62
C LEU A 179 7.87 1.70 -6.68
N GLN A 180 8.12 2.42 -5.59
CA GLN A 180 9.23 3.36 -5.51
C GLN A 180 10.58 2.65 -5.60
N ALA A 181 10.73 1.47 -5.00
CA ALA A 181 11.94 0.66 -5.17
C ALA A 181 12.12 0.22 -6.63
N ILE A 182 11.06 -0.27 -7.29
CA ILE A 182 11.10 -0.63 -8.71
C ILE A 182 11.53 0.58 -9.56
N ALA A 183 10.93 1.75 -9.33
CA ALA A 183 11.29 2.98 -10.04
C ALA A 183 12.77 3.35 -9.82
N SER A 184 13.23 3.33 -8.57
CA SER A 184 14.61 3.65 -8.20
C SER A 184 15.64 2.66 -8.76
N TRP A 185 15.31 1.38 -8.89
CA TRP A 185 16.22 0.38 -9.48
C TRP A 185 16.25 0.44 -11.01
N LEU A 186 15.14 0.81 -11.65
CA LEU A 186 15.08 1.04 -13.09
C LEU A 186 15.78 2.35 -13.48
N GLN A 187 15.88 3.30 -12.54
CA GLN A 187 16.56 4.58 -12.72
C GLN A 187 17.40 4.92 -11.49
N PRO A 188 18.54 4.24 -11.27
CA PRO A 188 19.39 4.49 -10.10
C PRO A 188 19.93 5.92 -10.13
N GLU A 189 19.68 6.67 -9.06
CA GLU A 189 20.13 8.05 -8.91
C GLU A 189 20.81 8.22 -7.56
N GLU A 190 21.91 8.98 -7.56
CA GLU A 190 22.64 9.37 -6.36
C GLU A 190 22.84 10.89 -6.37
N VAL A 191 22.26 11.56 -5.40
CA VAL A 191 22.11 13.03 -5.40
C VAL A 191 22.78 13.63 -4.18
N TYR A 192 23.55 14.70 -4.38
CA TYR A 192 24.12 15.48 -3.28
C TYR A 192 23.03 16.13 -2.45
N GLN A 193 23.20 16.13 -1.13
CA GLN A 193 22.27 16.77 -0.18
C GLN A 193 21.98 18.24 -0.56
N MET A 194 22.99 19.00 -1.00
CA MET A 194 22.82 20.40 -1.43
C MET A 194 21.77 20.56 -2.53
N LYS A 195 21.83 19.73 -3.58
CA LYS A 195 20.90 19.79 -4.71
C LYS A 195 19.46 19.50 -4.30
N LEU A 196 19.27 18.70 -3.27
CA LEU A 196 17.95 18.39 -2.71
C LEU A 196 17.38 19.55 -1.88
N LEU A 197 18.25 20.35 -1.27
CA LEU A 197 17.88 21.55 -0.50
C LEU A 197 17.59 22.78 -1.39
N ASP A 198 18.16 22.85 -2.59
CA ASP A 198 17.96 23.97 -3.53
C ASP A 198 16.56 23.98 -4.15
N GLY A 199 15.94 22.81 -4.31
CA GLY A 199 14.59 22.66 -4.86
C GLY A 199 13.49 22.56 -3.81
N TYR A 200 13.81 22.37 -2.53
CA TYR A 200 12.81 22.08 -1.51
C TYR A 200 12.51 23.31 -0.63
N PRO A 201 11.23 23.68 -0.40
CA PRO A 201 10.89 24.77 0.51
C PRO A 201 11.31 24.40 1.92
N ARG A 202 12.45 24.98 2.33
CA ARG A 202 13.03 24.79 3.65
C ARG A 202 12.25 25.59 4.67
N LYS A 203 11.87 24.93 5.77
CA LYS A 203 11.34 25.64 6.95
C LYS A 203 12.45 26.24 7.82
N ARG A 204 13.71 25.83 7.60
CA ARG A 204 14.88 26.28 8.34
C ARG A 204 16.11 26.48 7.45
N SER A 205 16.94 27.47 7.80
CA SER A 205 18.25 27.64 7.20
C SER A 205 19.19 26.52 7.65
N PRO A 206 20.05 25.97 6.77
CA PRO A 206 21.07 25.01 7.17
C PRO A 206 22.02 25.62 8.22
N PRO A 207 22.51 24.81 9.18
CA PRO A 207 23.55 25.24 10.09
C PRO A 207 24.83 25.63 9.32
N LEU A 208 25.66 26.48 9.93
CA LEU A 208 26.94 26.96 9.36
C LEU A 208 27.87 25.83 8.89
N TYR A 209 27.77 24.65 9.51
CA TYR A 209 28.54 23.45 9.16
C TYR A 209 27.62 22.31 8.75
N PHE A 210 26.77 22.53 7.74
CA PHE A 210 26.00 21.44 7.14
C PHE A 210 26.90 20.64 6.16
N PRO A 211 26.94 19.30 6.22
CA PRO A 211 27.85 18.48 5.42
C PRO A 211 27.36 18.31 3.96
N TYR A 212 27.45 19.36 3.15
CA TYR A 212 26.93 19.42 1.78
C TYR A 212 27.52 18.40 0.79
N ASN A 213 28.58 17.68 1.14
CA ASN A 213 29.28 16.72 0.29
C ASN A 213 28.73 15.29 0.38
N LYS A 214 27.77 15.02 1.27
CA LYS A 214 27.14 13.70 1.39
C LYS A 214 26.11 13.48 0.28
N THR A 215 26.00 12.22 -0.16
CA THR A 215 25.08 11.78 -1.21
C THR A 215 23.96 10.92 -0.66
N VAL A 216 22.80 10.98 -1.31
CA VAL A 216 21.63 10.16 -1.00
C VAL A 216 21.27 9.37 -2.24
N ASN A 217 21.15 8.06 -2.08
CA ASN A 217 20.69 7.16 -3.12
C ASN A 217 19.16 7.03 -3.06
N ASN A 218 18.52 7.12 -4.23
CA ASN A 218 17.06 7.13 -4.36
C ASN A 218 16.39 5.86 -3.83
N PHE A 219 16.98 4.69 -4.04
CA PHE A 219 16.43 3.42 -3.57
C PHE A 219 16.46 3.32 -2.04
N TRP A 220 17.60 3.63 -1.42
CA TRP A 220 17.71 3.57 0.04
C TRP A 220 16.80 4.60 0.72
N ALA A 221 16.72 5.81 0.16
CA ALA A 221 15.83 6.86 0.64
C ALA A 221 14.35 6.47 0.52
N ALA A 222 13.95 5.80 -0.55
CA ALA A 222 12.54 5.42 -0.77
C ALA A 222 12.10 4.16 -0.03
N THR A 223 13.01 3.49 0.67
CA THR A 223 12.77 2.24 1.40
C THR A 223 13.36 2.34 2.81
N ILE A 224 14.07 1.30 3.23
CA ILE A 224 14.52 1.06 4.61
C ILE A 224 15.23 2.26 5.23
N ALA A 225 16.12 2.94 4.50
CA ALA A 225 16.91 4.02 5.09
C ALA A 225 16.10 5.30 5.29
N GLY A 226 15.12 5.58 4.42
CA GLY A 226 14.22 6.72 4.57
C GLY A 226 13.28 6.56 5.75
N ASP A 227 12.70 5.37 5.91
CA ASP A 227 11.77 5.06 7.01
C ASP A 227 12.47 5.08 8.36
N MET A 228 13.65 4.45 8.45
CA MET A 228 14.50 4.51 9.66
C MET A 228 14.94 5.94 9.99
N ALA A 229 15.22 6.76 8.98
CA ALA A 229 15.57 8.17 9.18
C ALA A 229 14.37 8.99 9.68
N GLU A 230 13.17 8.74 9.15
CA GLU A 230 11.93 9.34 9.64
C GLU A 230 11.68 8.96 11.11
N LEU A 231 11.81 7.67 11.46
CA LEU A 231 11.73 7.20 12.84
C LEU A 231 12.78 7.89 13.73
N MET A 232 14.04 7.93 13.30
CA MET A 232 15.11 8.56 14.08
C MET A 232 14.85 10.06 14.31
N VAL A 233 14.29 10.74 13.30
CA VAL A 233 14.00 12.17 13.36
C VAL A 233 12.78 12.47 14.23
N PHE A 234 11.67 11.75 14.06
CA PHE A 234 10.39 12.10 14.70
C PHE A 234 10.10 11.36 16.00
N GLN A 235 10.61 10.13 16.16
CA GLN A 235 10.31 9.30 17.32
C GLN A 235 11.34 9.47 18.45
N LEU A 236 12.64 9.45 18.13
CA LEU A 236 13.70 9.44 19.16
C LEU A 236 13.88 10.72 19.98
N PRO A 237 13.46 11.92 19.52
CA PRO A 237 13.39 13.08 20.41
C PRO A 237 12.37 12.91 21.55
N LEU A 238 11.37 12.03 21.36
CA LEU A 238 10.28 11.77 22.30
C LEU A 238 10.43 10.42 23.02
N SER A 239 11.30 9.54 22.54
CA SER A 239 11.54 8.22 23.11
C SER A 239 13.02 7.87 23.14
N THR A 240 13.49 7.30 24.25
CA THR A 240 14.90 6.90 24.39
C THR A 240 15.24 5.63 23.59
N THR A 241 14.24 4.86 23.18
CA THR A 241 14.42 3.63 22.42
C THR A 241 13.62 3.67 21.12
N PRO A 242 14.22 3.24 19.99
CA PRO A 242 13.50 3.14 18.73
C PRO A 242 12.43 2.04 18.83
N LYS A 243 11.22 2.34 18.39
CA LYS A 243 10.08 1.42 18.32
C LYS A 243 9.68 1.23 16.86
N PHE A 244 9.94 0.03 16.33
CA PHE A 244 9.53 -0.39 14.99
C PHE A 244 8.15 -1.04 15.00
N GLY A 245 7.46 -1.02 13.86
CA GLY A 245 6.02 -1.24 13.78
C GLY A 245 5.27 0.09 14.00
N PRO A 246 3.95 0.08 14.26
CA PRO A 246 3.15 -1.07 14.65
C PRO A 246 2.75 -1.98 13.48
N GLY A 247 2.33 -3.21 13.83
CA GLY A 247 1.51 -4.05 12.97
C GLY A 247 0.03 -3.77 13.18
N GLY A 248 -0.85 -4.67 12.73
CA GLY A 248 -2.29 -4.43 12.80
C GLY A 248 -3.14 -5.60 12.34
N TRP A 249 -4.43 -5.35 12.16
CA TRP A 249 -5.40 -6.29 11.60
C TRP A 249 -6.34 -5.61 10.62
N TRP A 250 -6.91 -6.39 9.71
CA TRP A 250 -7.90 -5.91 8.74
C TRP A 250 -9.32 -5.99 9.32
N ASN A 251 -10.20 -5.09 8.88
CA ASN A 251 -11.63 -5.17 9.17
C ASN A 251 -12.27 -6.47 8.63
N ASP A 252 -11.73 -7.01 7.54
CA ASP A 252 -12.16 -8.26 6.90
C ASP A 252 -10.95 -8.89 6.19
N HIS A 253 -10.82 -10.23 6.24
CA HIS A 253 -9.72 -10.96 5.60
C HIS A 253 -9.96 -11.32 4.13
N ILE A 254 -11.23 -11.31 3.67
CA ILE A 254 -11.65 -11.57 2.29
C ILE A 254 -11.89 -10.26 1.55
N LEU A 255 -12.53 -9.29 2.22
CA LEU A 255 -12.87 -7.97 1.66
C LEU A 255 -12.23 -6.82 2.46
N PRO A 256 -10.89 -6.82 2.63
CA PRO A 256 -10.21 -5.80 3.42
C PRO A 256 -10.44 -4.42 2.82
N THR A 257 -10.85 -3.45 3.64
CA THR A 257 -10.95 -2.03 3.23
C THR A 257 -10.18 -1.12 4.17
N HIS A 258 -10.07 -1.49 5.45
CA HIS A 258 -9.40 -0.70 6.48
C HIS A 258 -8.44 -1.59 7.28
N PHE A 259 -7.22 -1.10 7.50
CA PHE A 259 -6.21 -1.76 8.34
C PHE A 259 -6.05 -0.96 9.64
N TYR A 260 -6.34 -1.60 10.77
CA TYR A 260 -6.27 -1.00 12.10
C TYR A 260 -4.93 -1.28 12.74
N GLN A 261 -4.26 -0.23 13.24
CA GLN A 261 -2.98 -0.35 13.89
C GLN A 261 -3.11 -0.89 15.32
N LYS A 262 -2.20 -1.81 15.66
CA LYS A 262 -2.02 -2.33 17.02
C LYS A 262 -0.93 -1.52 17.72
N ILE A 263 -1.35 -0.44 18.37
CA ILE A 263 -0.45 0.52 19.03
C ILE A 263 -0.85 0.73 20.50
N ASP A 264 0.15 0.95 21.36
CA ASP A 264 -0.07 1.26 22.76
C ASP A 264 -0.48 2.74 22.96
N TYR A 265 -0.97 3.07 24.16
CA TYR A 265 -1.41 4.43 24.46
C TYR A 265 -0.30 5.48 24.25
N GLN A 266 0.94 5.16 24.65
CA GLN A 266 2.08 6.06 24.49
C GLN A 266 2.38 6.33 23.01
N GLY A 267 2.26 5.31 22.16
CA GLY A 267 2.41 5.46 20.72
C GLY A 267 1.31 6.30 20.09
N VAL A 268 0.06 6.17 20.54
CA VAL A 268 -1.05 7.04 20.08
C VAL A 268 -0.83 8.49 20.52
N LEU A 269 -0.38 8.68 21.76
CA LEU A 269 -0.16 10.02 22.32
C LEU A 269 0.92 10.79 21.54
N HIS A 270 2.03 10.13 21.24
CA HIS A 270 3.21 10.71 20.62
C HIS A 270 3.35 10.45 19.13
N ASP A 271 2.31 9.95 18.48
CA ASP A 271 2.26 9.80 17.02
C ASP A 271 3.33 8.82 16.49
N PHE A 272 3.54 7.69 17.18
CA PHE A 272 4.55 6.68 16.83
C PHE A 272 4.04 5.70 15.77
N TRP A 273 3.89 6.20 14.54
CA TRP A 273 3.45 5.44 13.35
C TRP A 273 4.49 5.51 12.23
N GLN A 274 5.77 5.57 12.58
CA GLN A 274 6.88 5.49 11.63
C GLN A 274 7.34 4.04 11.49
N ASP A 275 7.70 3.62 10.28
CA ASP A 275 8.33 2.33 10.00
C ASP A 275 7.46 1.15 10.44
N THR A 276 6.21 1.14 9.93
CA THR A 276 5.19 0.13 10.24
C THR A 276 5.57 -1.25 9.72
N ASP A 277 4.89 -2.32 10.18
CA ASP A 277 5.11 -3.67 9.65
C ASP A 277 4.92 -3.71 8.12
N ALA A 278 3.98 -2.93 7.59
CA ALA A 278 3.68 -2.88 6.16
C ALA A 278 4.77 -2.14 5.37
N GLU A 279 5.28 -1.01 5.89
CA GLU A 279 6.39 -0.25 5.30
C GLU A 279 7.67 -1.10 5.29
N LEU A 280 8.01 -1.75 6.42
CA LEU A 280 9.14 -2.67 6.53
C LEU A 280 9.09 -3.80 5.51
N LEU A 281 7.94 -4.50 5.42
CA LEU A 281 7.77 -5.59 4.46
C LEU A 281 7.78 -5.09 3.01
N GLY A 282 7.16 -3.93 2.74
CA GLY A 282 7.17 -3.29 1.43
C GLY A 282 8.58 -2.87 0.99
N GLY A 283 9.39 -2.33 1.89
CA GLY A 283 10.80 -1.97 1.64
C GLY A 283 11.67 -3.20 1.37
N ILE A 284 11.49 -4.30 2.11
CA ILE A 284 12.20 -5.57 1.86
C ILE A 284 11.79 -6.16 0.51
N ASP A 285 10.49 -6.18 0.20
CA ASP A 285 9.98 -6.68 -1.08
C ASP A 285 10.46 -5.86 -2.26
N GLY A 286 10.39 -4.53 -2.14
CA GLY A 286 10.93 -3.60 -3.11
C GLY A 286 12.43 -3.81 -3.35
N SER A 287 13.19 -4.07 -2.28
CA SER A 287 14.60 -4.43 -2.37
C SER A 287 14.80 -5.75 -3.13
N MET A 288 14.04 -6.79 -2.81
CA MET A 288 14.12 -8.10 -3.45
C MET A 288 13.83 -8.03 -4.96
N ILE A 289 12.73 -7.36 -5.32
CA ILE A 289 12.33 -7.15 -6.72
C ILE A 289 13.39 -6.32 -7.42
N GLY A 290 13.80 -5.21 -6.81
CA GLY A 290 14.78 -4.26 -7.34
C GLY A 290 16.11 -4.91 -7.75
N HIS A 291 16.63 -5.83 -6.93
CA HIS A 291 17.86 -6.57 -7.24
C HIS A 291 17.79 -7.44 -8.52
N GLN A 292 16.59 -7.71 -9.03
CA GLN A 292 16.39 -8.63 -10.17
C GLN A 292 15.67 -7.95 -11.35
N VAL A 293 14.91 -6.88 -11.10
CA VAL A 293 14.01 -6.26 -12.08
C VAL A 293 14.74 -5.75 -13.32
N SER A 294 15.93 -5.17 -13.15
CA SER A 294 16.73 -4.69 -14.29
C SER A 294 17.15 -5.84 -15.21
N ASN A 295 17.48 -7.01 -14.64
CA ASN A 295 17.81 -8.20 -15.43
C ASN A 295 16.55 -8.76 -16.11
N TRP A 296 15.43 -8.87 -15.40
CA TRP A 296 14.17 -9.38 -15.98
C TRP A 296 13.66 -8.51 -17.13
N ASN A 297 13.82 -7.19 -17.02
CA ASN A 297 13.44 -6.25 -18.06
C ASN A 297 14.29 -6.44 -19.33
N LEU A 298 15.59 -6.72 -19.18
CA LEU A 298 16.48 -7.02 -20.31
C LEU A 298 16.13 -8.36 -20.99
N PHE A 299 15.78 -9.39 -20.23
CA PHE A 299 15.49 -10.73 -20.78
C PHE A 299 14.16 -10.82 -21.53
N SER A 300 13.12 -10.12 -21.06
CA SER A 300 11.76 -10.27 -21.60
C SER A 300 11.43 -9.33 -22.77
N GLY A 301 12.23 -8.29 -23.01
CA GLY A 301 12.03 -7.29 -24.07
C GLY A 301 10.83 -6.36 -23.86
N SER A 302 9.82 -6.75 -23.08
CA SER A 302 8.64 -5.94 -22.74
C SER A 302 7.97 -6.40 -21.43
N LEU A 303 8.66 -6.34 -20.29
CA LEU A 303 8.09 -6.68 -19.00
C LEU A 303 7.03 -5.65 -18.58
N ARG A 304 5.87 -6.12 -18.10
CA ARG A 304 4.80 -5.26 -17.57
C ARG A 304 4.82 -5.22 -16.04
N LEU A 305 4.33 -4.14 -15.43
CA LEU A 305 4.32 -3.98 -13.97
C LEU A 305 3.44 -5.04 -13.31
N SER A 306 2.28 -5.33 -13.89
CA SER A 306 1.38 -6.37 -13.39
C SER A 306 2.04 -7.75 -13.33
N GLN A 307 2.90 -8.05 -14.31
CA GLN A 307 3.63 -9.33 -14.39
C GLN A 307 4.68 -9.43 -13.27
N VAL A 308 5.43 -8.36 -13.01
CA VAL A 308 6.41 -8.31 -11.90
C VAL A 308 5.72 -8.55 -10.56
N LEU A 309 4.62 -7.84 -10.31
CA LEU A 309 3.87 -7.96 -9.06
C LEU A 309 3.23 -9.35 -8.91
N GLU A 310 2.63 -9.89 -9.96
CA GLU A 310 2.02 -11.21 -9.93
C GLU A 310 3.06 -12.31 -9.71
N MET A 311 4.18 -12.25 -10.42
CA MET A 311 5.29 -13.19 -10.29
C MET A 311 5.86 -13.22 -8.86
N PHE A 312 5.91 -12.07 -8.18
CA PHE A 312 6.50 -11.94 -6.85
C PHE A 312 5.53 -12.32 -5.72
N TYR A 313 4.28 -11.83 -5.79
CA TYR A 313 3.31 -11.96 -4.70
C TYR A 313 2.36 -13.14 -4.82
N SER A 314 2.32 -13.79 -5.98
CA SER A 314 1.51 -14.99 -6.17
C SER A 314 2.41 -16.18 -6.47
N THR A 315 1.84 -17.39 -6.49
CA THR A 315 2.47 -18.58 -7.06
C THR A 315 2.38 -18.63 -8.59
N ARG A 316 1.60 -17.70 -9.17
CA ARG A 316 1.40 -17.50 -10.61
C ARG A 316 2.46 -16.53 -11.14
N GLY A 317 2.52 -16.31 -12.46
CA GLY A 317 3.37 -15.25 -13.05
C GLY A 317 4.68 -15.71 -13.72
N GLY A 318 4.68 -16.84 -14.43
CA GLY A 318 5.83 -17.28 -15.24
C GLY A 318 7.02 -17.76 -14.42
N GLN A 319 8.04 -18.29 -15.12
CA GLN A 319 9.30 -18.73 -14.53
C GLN A 319 10.42 -17.83 -15.03
N PHE A 320 11.01 -17.04 -14.12
CA PHE A 320 12.17 -16.21 -14.44
C PHE A 320 13.44 -16.82 -13.84
N PRO A 321 14.62 -16.59 -14.45
CA PRO A 321 15.88 -17.03 -13.87
C PRO A 321 16.05 -16.47 -12.45
N ASN A 322 16.38 -17.34 -11.50
CA ASN A 322 16.56 -17.00 -10.08
C ASN A 322 15.35 -16.30 -9.44
N GLN A 323 14.13 -16.55 -9.93
CA GLN A 323 12.91 -15.93 -9.42
C GLN A 323 12.79 -16.05 -7.91
N ARG A 324 12.66 -14.91 -7.24
CA ARG A 324 12.30 -14.81 -5.84
C ARG A 324 10.84 -14.42 -5.69
N ARG A 325 10.22 -14.90 -4.63
CA ARG A 325 8.85 -14.57 -4.24
C ARG A 325 8.84 -13.96 -2.85
N ALA A 326 7.71 -13.38 -2.45
CA ALA A 326 7.53 -12.81 -1.11
C ALA A 326 7.83 -13.81 0.04
N CYS A 327 7.63 -15.12 -0.16
CA CYS A 327 8.02 -16.14 0.83
C CYS A 327 9.55 -16.30 1.01
N ASN A 328 10.38 -15.74 0.13
CA ASN A 328 11.85 -15.74 0.27
C ASN A 328 12.40 -14.55 1.08
N ARG A 329 11.53 -13.72 1.70
CA ARG A 329 11.94 -12.54 2.49
C ARG A 329 12.99 -12.85 3.54
N ARG A 330 12.80 -13.91 4.32
CA ARG A 330 13.71 -14.29 5.40
C ARG A 330 15.12 -14.58 4.87
N ASP A 331 15.22 -15.39 3.84
CA ASP A 331 16.50 -15.77 3.23
C ASP A 331 17.20 -14.56 2.62
N PHE A 332 16.44 -13.69 1.95
CA PHE A 332 16.98 -12.47 1.38
C PHE A 332 17.47 -11.50 2.44
N TYR A 333 16.68 -11.26 3.48
CA TYR A 333 17.01 -10.35 4.56
C TYR A 333 18.29 -10.78 5.27
N VAL A 334 18.35 -12.04 5.72
CA VAL A 334 19.54 -12.58 6.42
C VAL A 334 20.75 -12.68 5.47
N GLY A 335 20.52 -13.09 4.22
CA GLY A 335 21.57 -13.31 3.24
C GLY A 335 22.18 -12.03 2.67
N THR A 336 21.40 -10.95 2.59
CA THR A 336 21.74 -9.72 1.85
C THR A 336 21.61 -8.47 2.73
N LEU A 337 20.38 -8.08 3.11
CA LEU A 337 20.13 -6.78 3.77
C LEU A 337 20.83 -6.64 5.13
N ALA A 338 20.78 -7.67 5.97
CA ALA A 338 21.42 -7.67 7.28
C ALA A 338 22.95 -7.52 7.20
N LYS A 339 23.57 -7.87 6.06
CA LYS A 339 25.01 -7.70 5.82
C LYS A 339 25.36 -6.31 5.27
N SER A 340 24.39 -5.55 4.77
CA SER A 340 24.55 -4.20 4.21
C SER A 340 24.53 -3.09 5.28
N ARG A 341 24.85 -3.41 6.54
CA ARG A 341 24.82 -2.48 7.68
C ARG A 341 25.48 -1.14 7.40
N GLY A 342 26.71 -1.16 6.87
CA GLY A 342 27.48 0.07 6.62
C GLY A 342 26.76 1.02 5.66
N MET A 343 26.18 0.47 4.59
CA MET A 343 25.42 1.26 3.60
C MET A 343 24.12 1.80 4.20
N ILE A 344 23.37 0.96 4.93
CA ILE A 344 22.11 1.37 5.56
C ILE A 344 22.37 2.48 6.57
N GLU A 345 23.32 2.30 7.50
CA GLU A 345 23.67 3.31 8.50
C GLU A 345 24.11 4.64 7.85
N GLN A 346 24.90 4.58 6.77
CA GLN A 346 25.32 5.77 6.03
C GLN A 346 24.11 6.49 5.40
N GLN A 347 23.25 5.77 4.69
CA GLN A 347 22.09 6.37 4.02
C GLN A 347 21.05 6.90 5.02
N VAL A 348 20.84 6.22 6.16
CA VAL A 348 19.99 6.71 7.26
C VAL A 348 20.52 8.03 7.81
N THR A 349 21.84 8.13 8.02
CA THR A 349 22.47 9.37 8.50
C THR A 349 22.27 10.50 7.50
N ASN A 350 22.60 10.27 6.24
CA ASN A 350 22.53 11.27 5.18
C ASN A 350 21.09 11.75 4.94
N PHE A 351 20.11 10.86 5.01
CA PHE A 351 18.71 11.24 4.81
C PHE A 351 18.11 11.92 6.04
N ALA A 352 18.46 11.49 7.26
CA ALA A 352 17.99 12.13 8.48
C ALA A 352 18.44 13.59 8.58
N GLU A 353 19.70 13.89 8.22
CA GLU A 353 20.22 15.26 8.15
C GLU A 353 19.37 16.16 7.23
N LEU A 354 18.92 15.64 6.08
CA LEU A 354 18.02 16.37 5.19
C LEU A 354 16.63 16.57 5.81
N LEU A 355 16.05 15.53 6.40
CA LEU A 355 14.74 15.60 7.05
C LEU A 355 14.70 16.63 8.19
N THR A 356 15.80 16.79 8.94
CA THR A 356 15.88 17.78 10.03
C THR A 356 15.72 19.23 9.56
N MET A 357 16.06 19.53 8.30
CA MET A 357 15.93 20.88 7.74
C MET A 357 14.46 21.28 7.51
N ASN A 358 13.57 20.28 7.45
CA ASN A 358 12.15 20.46 7.18
C ASN A 358 11.26 20.14 8.37
N SER A 359 11.79 19.48 9.41
CA SER A 359 11.03 19.21 10.63
C SER A 359 10.79 20.51 11.41
N ILE A 360 9.56 20.68 11.90
CA ILE A 360 9.10 21.95 12.49
C ILE A 360 9.39 21.99 14.00
N SER A 361 9.48 20.83 14.66
CA SER A 361 9.19 20.72 16.09
C SER A 361 10.40 20.74 17.03
N PHE A 362 11.62 20.39 16.57
CA PHE A 362 12.80 20.28 17.47
C PHE A 362 14.12 20.47 16.70
N LEU A 363 15.17 20.92 17.40
CA LEU A 363 16.53 21.01 16.86
C LEU A 363 17.28 19.71 17.21
N MET A 364 17.84 19.05 16.21
CA MET A 364 18.76 17.93 16.41
C MET A 364 20.13 18.32 15.88
N ASP A 365 21.12 18.18 16.75
CA ASP A 365 22.52 18.30 16.36
C ASP A 365 23.00 17.00 15.68
N GLU A 366 24.03 17.10 14.84
CA GLU A 366 24.67 15.95 14.16
C GLU A 366 25.14 14.90 15.19
N THR A 367 25.50 15.34 16.40
CA THR A 367 25.85 14.43 17.50
C THR A 367 24.68 13.54 17.95
N PHE A 368 23.44 13.99 17.82
CA PHE A 368 22.26 13.17 18.16
C PHE A 368 22.05 12.05 17.14
N ILE A 369 22.12 12.39 15.85
CA ILE A 369 21.95 11.44 14.74
C ILE A 369 23.04 10.36 14.81
N SER A 370 24.30 10.79 14.94
CA SER A 370 25.44 9.86 15.01
C SER A 370 25.40 8.94 16.23
N LYS A 371 24.95 9.43 17.40
CA LYS A 371 24.81 8.62 18.62
C LYS A 371 23.72 7.56 18.51
N ASN A 372 22.58 7.89 17.90
CA ASN A 372 21.42 6.99 17.85
C ASN A 372 21.48 5.99 16.69
N ARG A 373 22.23 6.28 15.63
CA ARG A 373 22.34 5.45 14.42
C ARG A 373 22.54 3.95 14.70
N ALA A 374 23.53 3.59 15.51
CA ALA A 374 23.86 2.20 15.78
C ALA A 374 22.78 1.49 16.60
N ASN A 375 22.15 2.20 17.54
CA ASN A 375 21.04 1.69 18.34
C ASN A 375 19.81 1.42 17.45
N THR A 376 19.44 2.39 16.61
CA THR A 376 18.34 2.26 15.64
C THR A 376 18.54 1.06 14.72
N PHE A 377 19.75 0.88 14.17
CA PHE A 377 20.03 -0.28 13.29
C PHE A 377 19.98 -1.62 14.04
N ASN A 378 20.52 -1.70 15.26
CA ASN A 378 20.49 -2.95 16.02
C ASN A 378 19.05 -3.35 16.36
N THR A 379 18.21 -2.41 16.81
CA THR A 379 16.80 -2.67 17.11
C THR A 379 16.01 -3.00 15.84
N TYR A 380 16.25 -2.29 14.73
CA TYR A 380 15.70 -2.64 13.41
C TYR A 380 16.02 -4.10 13.08
N LYS A 381 17.29 -4.48 13.24
CA LYS A 381 17.77 -5.80 12.88
C LYS A 381 17.02 -6.89 13.64
N ASP A 382 16.87 -6.73 14.95
CA ASP A 382 16.20 -7.69 15.82
C ASP A 382 14.70 -7.75 15.54
N TYR A 383 14.07 -6.59 15.31
CA TYR A 383 12.66 -6.51 14.98
C TYR A 383 12.34 -7.21 13.65
N VAL A 384 13.06 -6.86 12.59
CA VAL A 384 12.82 -7.39 11.24
C VAL A 384 13.12 -8.88 11.17
N ASN A 385 14.14 -9.38 11.86
CA ASN A 385 14.41 -10.81 11.97
C ASN A 385 13.19 -11.58 12.50
N ASN A 386 12.52 -11.05 13.53
CA ASN A 386 11.32 -11.65 14.09
C ASN A 386 10.11 -11.48 13.16
N LEU A 387 9.98 -10.32 12.51
CA LEU A 387 8.87 -10.03 11.59
C LEU A 387 8.87 -10.98 10.39
N VAL A 388 10.00 -11.13 9.68
CA VAL A 388 10.09 -12.00 8.50
C VAL A 388 10.00 -13.49 8.85
N ALA A 389 10.29 -13.87 10.09
CA ALA A 389 10.18 -15.25 10.56
C ALA A 389 8.72 -15.71 10.80
N LYS A 390 7.75 -14.78 10.85
CA LYS A 390 6.31 -15.11 11.02
C LYS A 390 5.69 -15.78 9.79
N PHE A 391 6.31 -15.64 8.61
CA PHE A 391 5.72 -16.09 7.35
C PHE A 391 6.24 -17.47 6.94
N PRO A 392 5.38 -18.32 6.34
CA PRO A 392 5.78 -19.66 5.92
C PRO A 392 6.80 -19.61 4.76
N PRO A 393 7.70 -20.62 4.69
CA PRO A 393 8.62 -20.74 3.55
C PRO A 393 7.86 -21.04 2.27
N CYS A 394 8.51 -20.82 1.12
CA CYS A 394 7.94 -21.17 -0.17
C CYS A 394 7.68 -22.68 -0.24
N LEU A 395 6.49 -23.07 -0.68
CA LEU A 395 6.17 -24.46 -0.94
C LEU A 395 6.99 -24.96 -2.13
N ASN A 396 7.72 -26.05 -1.93
CA ASN A 396 8.34 -26.82 -3.02
C ASN A 396 7.23 -27.68 -3.63
N ASN A 397 6.94 -27.52 -4.93
CA ASN A 397 5.87 -28.18 -5.71
C ASN A 397 4.48 -27.49 -5.59
N ALA A 398 3.58 -27.56 -6.56
CA ALA A 398 3.46 -28.39 -7.75
C ALA A 398 2.59 -27.65 -8.79
N GLU A 399 2.76 -28.00 -10.07
CA GLU A 399 1.90 -27.67 -11.22
C GLU A 399 0.62 -26.87 -10.91
N TYR A 400 0.69 -25.57 -11.13
CA TYR A 400 -0.49 -24.73 -11.12
C TYR A 400 -1.19 -24.86 -12.48
N LEU A 401 -2.24 -25.67 -12.53
CA LEU A 401 -3.12 -25.74 -13.69
C LEU A 401 -4.12 -24.58 -13.63
N GLU A 402 -3.90 -23.59 -14.49
CA GLU A 402 -4.86 -22.53 -14.78
C GLU A 402 -5.91 -23.07 -15.76
N ALA A 403 -7.15 -23.21 -15.29
CA ALA A 403 -8.28 -23.50 -16.16
C ALA A 403 -9.05 -22.20 -16.38
N LYS A 404 -9.13 -21.75 -17.63
CA LYS A 404 -9.98 -20.62 -18.00
C LYS A 404 -11.43 -21.09 -18.09
N VAL A 405 -12.27 -20.57 -17.21
CA VAL A 405 -13.69 -20.91 -17.16
C VAL A 405 -14.55 -19.64 -17.27
N ARG A 406 -15.74 -19.81 -17.84
CA ARG A 406 -16.81 -18.82 -17.73
C ARG A 406 -17.78 -19.33 -16.67
N LEU A 407 -17.78 -18.67 -15.52
CA LEU A 407 -18.62 -19.02 -14.39
C LEU A 407 -19.92 -18.20 -14.45
N ASN A 408 -21.05 -18.89 -14.39
CA ASN A 408 -22.34 -18.26 -14.13
C ASN A 408 -22.80 -18.72 -12.75
N VAL A 409 -22.99 -17.79 -11.82
CA VAL A 409 -23.49 -18.07 -10.48
C VAL A 409 -24.94 -17.61 -10.41
N ILE A 410 -25.83 -18.54 -10.07
CA ILE A 410 -27.23 -18.25 -9.78
C ILE A 410 -27.40 -18.37 -8.27
N PHE A 411 -27.83 -17.30 -7.62
CA PHE A 411 -28.00 -17.26 -6.16
C PHE A 411 -29.44 -16.86 -5.81
N ASP A 412 -29.99 -17.48 -4.77
CA ASP A 412 -31.40 -17.32 -4.37
C ASP A 412 -31.60 -16.30 -3.24
N ALA A 413 -30.66 -15.35 -3.10
CA ALA A 413 -30.67 -14.32 -2.05
C ALA A 413 -30.70 -14.84 -0.59
N THR A 414 -30.44 -16.13 -0.33
CA THR A 414 -30.51 -16.76 1.00
C THR A 414 -29.67 -16.12 2.09
N TRP A 415 -28.53 -15.56 1.70
CA TRP A 415 -27.54 -14.99 2.60
C TRP A 415 -27.62 -13.48 2.55
N ASP A 416 -27.18 -12.84 3.63
CA ASP A 416 -27.02 -11.39 3.59
C ASP A 416 -26.06 -10.98 2.47
N SER A 417 -26.24 -9.75 2.00
CA SER A 417 -25.49 -9.20 0.86
C SER A 417 -23.97 -9.28 1.07
N HIS A 418 -23.51 -9.07 2.30
CA HIS A 418 -22.09 -9.08 2.65
C HIS A 418 -21.49 -10.49 2.59
N THR A 419 -22.14 -11.47 3.22
CA THR A 419 -21.73 -12.89 3.17
C THR A 419 -21.71 -13.40 1.73
N THR A 420 -22.70 -13.01 0.92
CA THR A 420 -22.77 -13.40 -0.49
C THR A 420 -21.55 -12.90 -1.27
N ILE A 421 -21.19 -11.63 -1.14
CA ILE A 421 -20.04 -11.09 -1.87
C ILE A 421 -18.71 -11.63 -1.35
N GLN A 422 -18.59 -11.97 -0.07
CA GLN A 422 -17.41 -12.68 0.44
C GLN A 422 -17.23 -14.04 -0.24
N ILE A 423 -18.31 -14.81 -0.39
CA ILE A 423 -18.27 -16.14 -1.02
C ILE A 423 -17.96 -16.02 -2.51
N LEU A 424 -18.62 -15.10 -3.21
CA LEU A 424 -18.35 -14.82 -4.62
C LEU A 424 -16.89 -14.39 -4.83
N THR A 425 -16.36 -13.55 -3.95
CA THR A 425 -14.96 -13.10 -4.01
C THR A 425 -13.99 -14.26 -3.77
N LYS A 426 -14.23 -15.10 -2.76
CA LYS A 426 -13.41 -16.28 -2.49
C LYS A 426 -13.40 -17.25 -3.67
N LEU A 427 -14.56 -17.50 -4.28
CA LEU A 427 -14.69 -18.34 -5.48
C LEU A 427 -13.93 -17.72 -6.66
N SER A 428 -14.04 -16.40 -6.83
CA SER A 428 -13.33 -15.64 -7.86
C SER A 428 -11.81 -15.74 -7.71
N VAL A 429 -11.34 -15.76 -6.47
CA VAL A 429 -9.91 -15.93 -6.18
C VAL A 429 -9.45 -17.33 -6.60
N LEU A 430 -10.19 -18.37 -6.23
CA LEU A 430 -9.86 -19.78 -6.48
C LEU A 430 -9.90 -20.18 -7.97
N LEU A 431 -10.82 -19.59 -8.74
CA LEU A 431 -11.00 -19.87 -10.17
C LEU A 431 -10.20 -18.94 -11.09
N ASP A 432 -9.33 -18.12 -10.50
CA ASP A 432 -8.53 -17.13 -11.22
C ASP A 432 -9.35 -16.20 -12.13
N ILE A 433 -10.35 -15.55 -11.55
CA ILE A 433 -11.07 -14.48 -12.25
C ILE A 433 -10.14 -13.28 -12.39
N SER A 434 -9.74 -13.03 -13.62
CA SER A 434 -8.79 -12.00 -14.01
C SER A 434 -8.88 -11.77 -15.51
N LYS A 435 -8.33 -10.65 -15.99
CA LYS A 435 -8.37 -10.28 -17.41
C LYS A 435 -7.85 -11.38 -18.34
N TYR A 436 -6.86 -12.15 -17.90
CA TYR A 436 -6.25 -13.22 -18.67
C TYR A 436 -6.74 -14.62 -18.28
N GLY A 437 -7.51 -14.73 -17.20
CA GLY A 437 -8.01 -15.98 -16.64
C GLY A 437 -9.49 -16.23 -16.95
N SER A 438 -10.27 -16.41 -15.90
CA SER A 438 -11.70 -16.73 -15.92
C SER A 438 -12.59 -15.49 -15.81
N THR A 439 -13.88 -15.64 -16.11
CA THR A 439 -14.90 -14.60 -15.91
C THR A 439 -16.06 -15.11 -15.04
N ILE A 440 -16.75 -14.21 -14.35
CA ILE A 440 -17.94 -14.52 -13.55
C ILE A 440 -19.12 -13.62 -13.90
N SER A 441 -20.28 -14.23 -14.07
CA SER A 441 -21.57 -13.53 -14.07
C SER A 441 -22.38 -13.98 -12.87
N VAL A 442 -23.11 -13.04 -12.25
CA VAL A 442 -23.95 -13.30 -11.07
C VAL A 442 -25.39 -12.94 -11.40
N ILE A 443 -26.30 -13.89 -11.22
CA ILE A 443 -27.70 -13.80 -11.61
C ILE A 443 -28.56 -14.09 -10.38
N ASN A 444 -29.55 -13.24 -10.13
CA ASN A 444 -30.55 -13.51 -9.10
C ASN A 444 -31.45 -14.66 -9.56
N GLY A 445 -31.57 -15.71 -8.74
CA GLY A 445 -32.34 -16.91 -9.05
C GLY A 445 -33.86 -16.72 -9.02
N VAL A 446 -34.37 -15.74 -8.25
CA VAL A 446 -35.80 -15.43 -8.13
C VAL A 446 -36.25 -14.56 -9.30
N SER A 447 -35.52 -13.48 -9.58
CA SER A 447 -35.92 -12.50 -10.60
C SER A 447 -35.34 -12.79 -12.00
N GLY A 448 -34.31 -13.64 -12.09
CA GLY A 448 -33.55 -13.88 -13.32
C GLY A 448 -32.69 -12.69 -13.75
N VAL A 449 -32.63 -11.61 -12.96
CA VAL A 449 -31.88 -10.40 -13.28
C VAL A 449 -30.38 -10.65 -13.12
N VAL A 450 -29.60 -10.27 -14.14
CA VAL A 450 -28.14 -10.27 -14.08
C VAL A 450 -27.68 -9.09 -13.23
N ILE A 451 -27.08 -9.38 -12.07
CA ILE A 451 -26.53 -8.36 -11.16
C ILE A 451 -25.13 -7.95 -11.61
N VAL A 452 -24.30 -8.95 -11.93
CA VAL A 452 -22.94 -8.74 -12.41
C VAL A 452 -22.81 -9.46 -13.74
N ASN A 453 -22.47 -8.73 -14.79
CA ASN A 453 -22.31 -9.28 -16.12
C ASN A 453 -20.82 -9.46 -16.45
N GLU A 454 -20.38 -10.70 -16.62
CA GLU A 454 -19.03 -11.07 -17.10
C GLU A 454 -17.87 -10.28 -16.45
N ALA A 455 -17.82 -10.19 -15.13
CA ALA A 455 -16.68 -9.58 -14.44
C ALA A 455 -15.38 -10.37 -14.71
N ALA A 456 -14.36 -9.65 -15.16
CA ALA A 456 -13.02 -10.16 -15.46
C ALA A 456 -11.96 -9.64 -14.48
N ALA A 457 -12.38 -9.08 -13.35
CA ALA A 457 -11.53 -8.69 -12.23
C ALA A 457 -12.32 -8.85 -10.93
N VAL A 458 -11.63 -9.13 -9.83
CA VAL A 458 -12.28 -9.24 -8.51
C VAL A 458 -12.86 -7.88 -8.09
N GLY A 459 -12.16 -6.80 -8.45
CA GLY A 459 -12.63 -5.44 -8.24
C GLY A 459 -13.96 -5.14 -8.95
N ASP A 460 -14.08 -5.52 -10.22
CA ASP A 460 -15.31 -5.30 -11.00
C ASP A 460 -16.49 -6.08 -10.42
N LEU A 461 -16.27 -7.32 -9.98
CA LEU A 461 -17.28 -8.12 -9.29
C LEU A 461 -17.78 -7.41 -8.03
N TYR A 462 -16.86 -6.98 -7.18
CA TYR A 462 -17.18 -6.28 -5.94
C TYR A 462 -17.92 -4.97 -6.21
N LEU A 463 -17.41 -4.14 -7.11
CA LEU A 463 -17.98 -2.83 -7.36
C LEU A 463 -19.38 -2.92 -7.97
N ASN A 464 -19.55 -3.76 -8.99
CA ASN A 464 -20.87 -3.97 -9.61
C ASN A 464 -21.87 -4.57 -8.61
N TRP A 465 -21.41 -5.45 -7.70
CA TRP A 465 -22.25 -5.95 -6.61
C TRP A 465 -22.65 -4.84 -5.64
N MET A 466 -21.71 -4.04 -5.16
CA MET A 466 -21.98 -2.99 -4.17
C MET A 466 -22.90 -1.90 -4.73
N LEU A 467 -22.72 -1.52 -6.01
CA LEU A 467 -23.55 -0.51 -6.67
C LEU A 467 -24.92 -1.03 -7.12
N ALA A 468 -25.12 -2.34 -7.17
CA ALA A 468 -26.43 -2.90 -7.48
C ALA A 468 -27.45 -2.56 -6.38
N ASN A 469 -28.69 -2.27 -6.81
CA ASN A 469 -29.79 -1.93 -5.91
C ASN A 469 -30.10 -3.11 -4.97
N ASP A 470 -30.23 -2.84 -3.66
CA ASP A 470 -30.45 -3.87 -2.64
C ASP A 470 -31.77 -4.62 -2.84
N SER A 471 -32.79 -3.98 -3.42
CA SER A 471 -34.05 -4.65 -3.79
C SER A 471 -33.87 -5.76 -4.83
N ILE A 472 -32.84 -5.66 -5.69
CA ILE A 472 -32.50 -6.67 -6.70
C ILE A 472 -31.66 -7.80 -6.10
N LYS A 473 -30.96 -7.54 -4.99
CA LYS A 473 -30.19 -8.57 -4.27
C LYS A 473 -31.09 -9.54 -3.50
N GLY A 474 -32.31 -9.10 -3.15
CA GLY A 474 -33.39 -9.93 -2.58
C GLY A 474 -33.35 -10.06 -1.05
N GLU A 475 -34.48 -10.47 -0.47
CA GLU A 475 -34.60 -10.90 0.94
C GLU A 475 -34.43 -12.43 1.05
N PRO A 476 -33.87 -12.95 2.15
CA PRO A 476 -33.45 -14.35 2.26
C PRO A 476 -34.59 -15.36 2.17
N ARG A 477 -34.56 -16.24 1.16
CA ARG A 477 -35.38 -17.46 1.04
C ARG A 477 -34.57 -18.62 0.43
N ILE A 478 -34.92 -19.86 0.81
CA ILE A 478 -34.08 -21.07 0.79
C ILE A 478 -33.97 -21.74 -0.60
N CYS A 479 -32.78 -21.71 -1.23
CA CYS A 479 -32.13 -22.77 -2.04
C CYS A 479 -30.82 -22.28 -2.71
N ILE A 480 -29.92 -23.17 -3.15
CA ILE A 480 -28.80 -22.80 -4.04
C ILE A 480 -28.79 -23.76 -5.23
N LEU A 481 -28.70 -23.20 -6.44
CA LEU A 481 -28.46 -23.93 -7.68
C LEU A 481 -27.22 -23.33 -8.35
N ILE A 482 -26.04 -23.86 -8.05
CA ILE A 482 -24.79 -23.48 -8.74
C ILE A 482 -24.80 -24.16 -10.11
N GLY A 483 -25.28 -23.46 -11.13
CA GLY A 483 -25.21 -23.86 -12.53
C GLY A 483 -23.84 -23.58 -13.14
N MET A 484 -22.84 -24.43 -12.88
CA MET A 484 -21.54 -24.31 -13.55
C MET A 484 -21.58 -24.93 -14.95
N HIS A 485 -21.60 -24.09 -15.99
CA HIS A 485 -21.38 -24.56 -17.36
C HIS A 485 -19.88 -24.68 -17.65
N VAL A 486 -19.24 -25.67 -17.04
CA VAL A 486 -17.83 -25.97 -17.32
C VAL A 486 -17.76 -26.81 -18.59
N LYS A 487 -17.01 -26.38 -19.60
CA LYS A 487 -16.43 -27.32 -20.58
C LYS A 487 -15.32 -28.06 -19.83
N VAL A 488 -15.65 -29.16 -19.14
CA VAL A 488 -14.79 -29.76 -18.10
C VAL A 488 -13.59 -30.51 -18.69
N ASN A 489 -12.40 -30.14 -18.19
CA ASN A 489 -11.30 -31.05 -17.88
C ASN A 489 -11.52 -31.62 -16.44
N PRO A 490 -11.54 -32.95 -16.22
CA PRO A 490 -12.03 -33.62 -15.00
C PRO A 490 -11.38 -33.20 -13.66
N TYR A 491 -10.23 -32.52 -13.67
CA TYR A 491 -9.53 -32.08 -12.46
C TYR A 491 -10.16 -30.87 -11.73
N ILE A 492 -10.97 -30.05 -12.42
CA ILE A 492 -11.64 -28.87 -11.83
C ILE A 492 -12.66 -29.29 -10.75
N ILE A 493 -13.28 -30.46 -10.93
CA ILE A 493 -14.25 -31.03 -9.98
C ILE A 493 -13.60 -31.29 -8.61
N GLY A 494 -12.30 -31.59 -8.56
CA GLY A 494 -11.57 -31.85 -7.32
C GLY A 494 -11.35 -30.61 -6.43
N LYS A 495 -11.18 -29.42 -7.02
CA LYS A 495 -11.08 -28.16 -6.26
C LYS A 495 -12.43 -27.72 -5.69
N LEU A 496 -13.52 -27.97 -6.43
CA LEU A 496 -14.88 -27.60 -6.01
C LEU A 496 -15.39 -28.49 -4.88
N LYS A 497 -15.02 -29.78 -4.83
CA LYS A 497 -15.40 -30.69 -3.72
C LYS A 497 -14.79 -30.33 -2.35
N LYS A 498 -13.79 -29.42 -2.31
CA LYS A 498 -13.17 -28.92 -1.08
C LYS A 498 -13.80 -27.61 -0.58
N ILE A 499 -14.67 -26.99 -1.37
CA ILE A 499 -15.53 -25.87 -1.00
C ILE A 499 -16.81 -26.48 -0.43
#